data_AF-A0A1Q7JDA5-F1
#
_entry.id   AF-A0A1Q7JDA5-F1
#
_cell.length_a   1.000
_cell.length_b   1.000
_cell.length_c   1.000
_cell.angle_alpha   90.00
_cell.angle_beta   90.00
_cell.angle_gamma   90.00
#
_symmetry.space_group_name_H-M   'P 1'
#
loop_
_entity.id
_entity.type
_entity.pdbx_description
1 polymer ?
#
loop_
_entity_poly.entity_id
_entity_poly.type
_entity_poly.pdbx_seq_one_letter_code
_entity_poly.pdbx_strand_id
1 'polypeptide(L)'
;MTAVAERFAIRVMVTDVWDQVFLAVEPGTTVADLKRRALEQALKRTAPAEEYIVKFRGGAVLDEATTLEALGAGPNAPFIILPRRRQPVR
;
A
#
# COMPACT_ATOMS: atom_id res chain seq x y z
N MET A 1 23.89 -12.72 12.27
CA MET A 1 22.88 -12.13 13.19
C MET A 1 21.78 -11.55 12.32
N THR A 2 20.67 -12.27 12.15
CA THR A 2 19.49 -11.75 11.42
C THR A 2 18.73 -10.86 12.40
N ALA A 3 18.80 -9.55 12.21
CA ALA A 3 18.00 -8.61 12.98
C ALA A 3 16.52 -8.93 12.72
N VAL A 4 15.76 -9.26 13.77
CA VAL A 4 14.30 -9.34 13.70
C VAL A 4 13.83 -7.90 13.53
N ALA A 5 13.55 -7.50 12.30
CA ALA A 5 13.04 -6.17 12.03
C ALA A 5 11.65 -6.04 12.69
N GLU A 6 11.48 -5.02 13.53
CA GLU A 6 10.24 -4.80 14.26
C GLU A 6 9.12 -4.51 13.27
N ARG A 7 8.06 -5.33 13.30
CA ARG A 7 6.89 -5.13 12.44
C ARG A 7 6.03 -4.02 12.99
N PHE A 8 5.55 -3.16 12.10
CA PHE A 8 4.61 -2.10 12.46
C PHE A 8 3.38 -2.15 11.55
N ALA A 9 2.28 -1.58 12.05
CA ALA A 9 1.04 -1.51 11.30
C ALA A 9 1.08 -0.34 10.29
N ILE A 10 0.61 -0.57 9.07
CA ILE A 10 0.33 0.43 8.05
C ILE A 10 -1.17 0.43 7.76
N ARG A 11 -1.73 1.62 7.54
CA ARG A 11 -3.13 1.80 7.17
C ARG A 11 -3.23 2.11 5.69
N VAL A 12 -3.99 1.32 4.95
CA VAL A 12 -4.17 1.51 3.51
C VAL A 12 -5.65 1.64 3.19
N MET A 13 -6.05 2.80 2.67
CA MET A 13 -7.38 3.02 2.11
C MET A 13 -7.42 2.47 0.69
N VAL A 14 -8.36 1.58 0.39
CA VAL A 14 -8.59 1.08 -0.98
C VAL A 14 -9.89 1.67 -1.50
N THR A 15 -9.81 2.58 -2.48
CA THR A 15 -10.97 3.38 -2.89
C THR A 15 -12.05 2.61 -3.63
N ASP A 16 -11.72 1.45 -4.21
CA ASP A 16 -12.69 0.61 -4.93
C ASP A 16 -13.78 0.03 -4.02
N VAL A 17 -13.41 -0.28 -2.78
CA VAL A 17 -14.32 -0.81 -1.75
C VAL A 17 -14.57 0.20 -0.63
N TRP A 18 -13.90 1.34 -0.67
CA TRP A 18 -14.00 2.40 0.32
C TRP A 18 -13.69 1.92 1.76
N ASP A 19 -12.74 0.98 1.88
CA ASP A 19 -12.39 0.32 3.15
C ASP A 19 -10.89 0.45 3.49
N GLN A 20 -10.57 0.41 4.78
CA GLN A 20 -9.21 0.48 5.31
C GLN A 20 -8.71 -0.92 5.67
N VAL A 21 -7.61 -1.33 5.04
CA VAL A 21 -6.87 -2.52 5.43
C VAL A 21 -5.66 -2.15 6.28
N PHE A 22 -5.45 -2.93 7.33
CA PHE A 22 -4.33 -2.79 8.25
C PHE A 22 -3.33 -3.91 7.98
N LEU A 23 -2.10 -3.54 7.63
CA LEU A 23 -1.04 -4.49 7.29
C LEU A 23 0.10 -4.39 8.27
N ALA A 24 0.49 -5.51 8.88
CA ALA A 24 1.74 -5.61 9.62
C ALA A 24 2.89 -5.81 8.62
N VAL A 25 3.83 -4.87 8.58
CA VAL A 25 4.93 -4.83 7.61
C VAL A 25 6.26 -4.65 8.31
N GLU A 26 7.31 -5.13 7.67
CA GLU A 26 8.69 -4.87 8.07
C GLU A 26 9.18 -3.56 7.40
N PRO A 27 10.13 -2.82 7.98
CA PRO A 27 10.68 -1.58 7.41
C PRO A 27 11.19 -1.74 5.96
N GLY A 28 11.78 -2.89 5.66
CA GLY A 28 12.28 -3.24 4.32
C GLY A 28 11.20 -3.67 3.31
N THR A 29 9.93 -3.73 3.71
CA THR A 29 8.84 -4.04 2.77
C THR A 29 8.78 -2.97 1.69
N THR A 30 8.63 -3.38 0.43
CA THR A 30 8.51 -2.43 -0.69
C THR A 30 7.08 -1.88 -0.80
N VAL A 31 6.93 -0.73 -1.44
CA VAL A 31 5.60 -0.18 -1.74
C VAL A 31 4.82 -1.12 -2.67
N ALA A 32 5.48 -1.78 -3.61
CA ALA A 32 4.88 -2.78 -4.50
C ALA A 32 4.30 -3.97 -3.72
N ASP A 33 5.02 -4.47 -2.71
CA ASP A 33 4.53 -5.55 -1.85
C ASP A 33 3.36 -5.11 -0.97
N LEU A 34 3.44 -3.91 -0.40
CA LEU A 34 2.33 -3.31 0.37
C LEU A 34 1.07 -3.23 -0.50
N LYS A 35 1.22 -2.72 -1.73
CA LYS A 35 0.13 -2.55 -2.70
C LYS A 35 -0.56 -3.87 -3.03
N ARG A 36 0.20 -4.90 -3.38
CA ARG A 36 -0.35 -6.23 -3.70
C ARG A 36 -1.13 -6.81 -2.52
N ARG A 37 -0.54 -6.82 -1.33
CA ARG A 37 -1.18 -7.35 -0.11
C ARG A 37 -2.45 -6.59 0.24
N ALA A 38 -2.43 -5.27 0.13
CA ALA A 38 -3.59 -4.43 0.42
C ALA A 38 -4.74 -4.69 -0.56
N LEU A 39 -4.45 -4.80 -1.86
CA LEU A 39 -5.44 -5.11 -2.89
C LEU A 39 -6.04 -6.50 -2.70
N GLU A 40 -5.21 -7.51 -2.45
CA GLU A 40 -5.67 -8.88 -2.20
C GLU A 40 -6.60 -8.95 -0.97
N GLN A 41 -6.21 -8.31 0.12
CA GLN A 41 -7.00 -8.28 1.35
C GLN A 41 -8.32 -7.51 1.18
N ALA A 42 -8.30 -6.35 0.51
CA ALA A 42 -9.48 -5.51 0.35
C ALA A 42 -10.46 -6.07 -0.69
N LEU A 43 -9.97 -6.55 -1.83
CA LEU A 43 -10.80 -7.01 -2.95
C LEU A 43 -11.16 -8.49 -2.85
N LYS A 44 -10.51 -9.26 -1.96
CA LYS A 44 -10.66 -10.71 -1.83
C LYS A 44 -10.47 -11.48 -3.14
N ARG A 45 -9.69 -10.89 -4.06
CA ARG A 45 -9.32 -11.44 -5.37
C ARG A 45 -7.97 -10.89 -5.78
N THR A 46 -7.30 -11.58 -6.69
CA THR A 46 -6.11 -11.02 -7.36
C THR A 46 -6.54 -9.89 -8.27
N ALA A 47 -5.94 -8.71 -8.08
CA ALA A 47 -6.16 -7.55 -8.93
C ALA A 47 -4.86 -7.17 -9.65
N PRO A 48 -4.92 -6.75 -10.92
CA PRO A 48 -3.75 -6.29 -11.66
C PRO A 48 -3.19 -5.03 -11.01
N ALA A 49 -2.03 -5.14 -10.35
CA ALA A 49 -1.46 -4.05 -9.57
C ALA A 49 -1.16 -2.80 -10.42
N GLU A 50 -0.83 -2.98 -11.70
CA GLU A 50 -0.59 -1.92 -12.69
C GLU A 50 -1.80 -1.01 -12.94
N GLU A 51 -3.02 -1.49 -12.67
CA GLU A 51 -4.24 -0.69 -12.78
C GLU A 51 -4.44 0.26 -11.60
N TYR A 52 -3.61 0.15 -10.57
CA TYR A 52 -3.68 0.96 -9.35
C TYR A 52 -2.45 1.83 -9.18
N ILE A 53 -2.60 2.93 -8.46
CA ILE A 53 -1.50 3.77 -7.99
C ILE A 53 -1.54 3.85 -6.47
N VAL A 54 -0.36 3.91 -5.86
CA VAL A 54 -0.22 4.17 -4.42
C VAL A 54 0.05 5.65 -4.21
N LYS A 55 -0.65 6.25 -3.25
CA LYS A 55 -0.38 7.60 -2.76
C LYS A 55 0.12 7.56 -1.32
N PHE A 56 1.10 8.41 -1.07
CA PHE A 56 1.67 8.68 0.25
C PHE A 56 1.91 10.18 0.43
N ARG A 57 1.52 10.73 1.59
CA ARG A 57 1.63 12.18 1.90
C ARG A 57 1.09 13.11 0.79
N GLY A 58 0.00 12.72 0.14
CA GLY A 58 -0.65 13.50 -0.92
C GLY A 58 -0.06 13.36 -2.33
N GLY A 59 1.12 12.72 -2.48
CA GLY A 59 1.76 12.45 -3.76
C GLY A 59 1.56 11.01 -4.23
N ALA A 60 1.67 10.77 -5.54
CA ALA A 60 1.79 9.42 -6.08
C ALA A 60 3.21 8.91 -5.86
N VAL A 61 3.35 7.67 -5.39
CA VAL A 61 4.65 7.00 -5.31
C VAL A 61 5.04 6.56 -6.72
N LEU A 62 6.17 7.05 -7.22
CA LEU A 62 6.63 6.81 -8.59
C LEU A 62 7.49 5.54 -8.69
N ASP A 63 8.33 5.32 -7.69
CA ASP A 63 9.14 4.11 -7.56
C ASP A 63 8.54 3.21 -6.49
N GLU A 64 7.84 2.16 -6.93
CA GLU A 64 7.23 1.19 -6.02
C GLU A 64 8.24 0.15 -5.48
N ALA A 65 9.48 0.12 -5.99
CA ALA A 65 10.55 -0.74 -5.47
C ALA A 65 11.21 -0.17 -4.20
N THR A 66 11.02 1.12 -3.94
CA THR A 66 11.44 1.78 -2.70
C THR A 66 10.78 1.13 -1.47
N THR A 67 11.55 1.01 -0.38
CA THR A 67 11.06 0.46 0.89
C THR A 67 10.23 1.47 1.66
N LEU A 68 9.34 0.99 2.53
CA LEU A 68 8.53 1.86 3.38
C LEU A 68 9.37 2.74 4.30
N GLU A 69 10.49 2.22 4.81
CA GLU A 69 11.45 2.99 5.60
C GLU A 69 12.12 4.10 4.78
N ALA A 70 12.59 3.80 3.57
CA ALA A 70 13.22 4.80 2.69
C ALA A 70 12.22 5.86 2.21
N LEU A 71 10.94 5.50 2.10
CA LEU A 71 9.83 6.43 1.87
C LEU A 71 9.52 7.31 3.09
N GLY A 72 10.06 6.98 4.28
CA GLY A 72 9.80 7.66 5.54
C GLY A 72 8.43 7.34 6.15
N ALA A 73 7.90 6.15 5.87
CA ALA A 73 6.65 5.65 6.44
C ALA A 73 6.91 5.04 7.82
N GLY A 74 6.31 5.63 8.85
CA GLY A 74 6.36 5.11 10.22
C GLY A 74 5.12 4.30 10.61
N PRO A 75 5.00 3.92 11.90
CA PRO A 75 3.84 3.23 12.43
C PRO A 75 2.53 3.99 12.16
N ASN A 76 1.50 3.25 11.75
CA ASN A 76 0.17 3.74 11.38
C ASN A 76 0.16 4.78 10.25
N ALA A 77 1.22 4.86 9.45
CA ALA A 77 1.27 5.79 8.32
C ALA A 77 0.13 5.48 7.32
N PRO A 78 -0.55 6.53 6.81
CA PRO A 78 -1.67 6.37 5.89
C PRO A 78 -1.19 6.29 4.44
N PHE A 79 -1.69 5.28 3.73
CA PHE A 79 -1.56 5.11 2.30
C PHE A 79 -2.94 5.06 1.65
N ILE A 80 -3.00 5.46 0.37
CA ILE A 80 -4.22 5.35 -0.42
C ILE A 80 -3.89 4.60 -1.70
N ILE A 81 -4.67 3.57 -2.00
CA ILE A 81 -4.65 2.85 -3.27
C ILE A 81 -5.91 3.20 -4.03
N LEU A 82 -5.74 3.66 -5.25
CA LEU A 82 -6.84 4.01 -6.14
C LEU A 82 -6.55 3.56 -7.57
N PRO A 83 -7.59 3.37 -8.41
CA PRO A 83 -7.41 3.14 -9.83
C PRO A 83 -6.55 4.24 -10.47
N ARG A 84 -5.59 3.83 -11.30
CA ARG A 84 -4.72 4.70 -12.08
C ARG A 84 -5.52 5.55 -13.07
N ARG A 85 -6.58 4.98 -13.61
CA ARG A 85 -7.48 5.63 -14.58
C ARG A 85 -8.81 5.94 -13.89
N ARG A 86 -9.42 7.07 -14.26
CA ARG A 86 -10.77 7.40 -13.79
C ARG A 86 -11.72 6.29 -14.23
N GLN A 87 -12.45 5.75 -13.27
CA GLN A 87 -13.52 4.80 -13.53
C GLN A 87 -14.86 5.55 -13.58
N PRO A 88 -15.79 5.15 -14.46
CA PRO A 88 -17.14 5.67 -14.43
C PRO A 88 -17.82 5.28 -13.11
N VAL A 89 -18.59 6.22 -12.54
CA VAL A 89 -19.42 5.95 -11.36
C VAL A 89 -20.60 5.07 -11.80
N ARG A 90 -20.80 3.93 -11.14
CA ARG A 90 -21.89 2.99 -11.38
C ARG A 90 -22.85 2.96 -10.20
#